data_AF-A0A7K0CEA2-F1
#
_entry.id   AF-A0A7K0CEA2-F1
#
_cell.length_a   1.000
_cell.length_b   1.000
_cell.length_c   1.000
_cell.angle_alpha   90.00
_cell.angle_beta   90.00
_cell.angle_gamma   90.00
#
_symmetry.space_group_name_H-M   'P 1'
#
loop_
_entity.id
_entity.type
_entity.pdbx_description
1 polymer ?
#
loop_
_entity_poly.entity_id
_entity_poly.type
_entity_poly.pdbx_seq_one_letter_code
_entity_poly.pdbx_strand_id
1 'polypeptide(L)'
;MEKMKTLKALLAADLSGAVWTKSAFSGSTGHDCLEVTRVEGLGYVLRHSVLTDHRIPLTESEYVAYCEGVRAGQTGLVPGA
;
A
#
# COMPACT_ATOMS: atom_id res chain seq x y z
N MET A 1 -1.28 6.41 -20.61
CA MET A 1 0.01 5.73 -20.87
C MET A 1 0.99 5.90 -19.71
N GLU A 2 1.11 7.10 -19.11
CA GLU A 2 2.04 7.34 -18.00
C GLU A 2 1.76 6.49 -16.75
N LYS A 3 0.49 6.38 -16.32
CA LYS A 3 0.11 5.56 -15.15
C LYS A 3 0.68 4.14 -15.21
N MET A 4 0.45 3.42 -16.32
CA MET A 4 0.88 2.03 -16.45
C MET A 4 2.42 1.89 -16.43
N LYS A 5 3.14 2.89 -16.93
CA LYS A 5 4.61 2.94 -16.84
C LYS A 5 5.04 3.08 -15.37
N THR A 6 4.42 3.98 -14.60
CA THR A 6 4.68 4.14 -13.17
C THR A 6 4.39 2.85 -12.40
N LEU A 7 3.23 2.21 -12.65
CA LEU A 7 2.86 0.98 -11.96
C LEU A 7 3.84 -0.17 -12.24
N LYS A 8 4.28 -0.31 -13.50
CA LYS A 8 5.31 -1.30 -13.86
C LYS A 8 6.66 -0.99 -13.21
N ALA A 9 7.07 0.28 -13.15
CA ALA A 9 8.30 0.69 -12.50
C ALA A 9 8.27 0.39 -10.99
N LEU A 10 7.13 0.64 -10.32
CA LEU A 10 6.92 0.27 -8.91
C LEU A 10 7.05 -1.24 -8.68
N LEU A 11 6.48 -2.07 -9.57
CA LEU A 11 6.59 -3.52 -9.47
C LEU A 11 8.02 -4.05 -9.73
N ALA A 12 8.78 -3.35 -10.57
CA ALA A 12 10.16 -3.69 -10.91
C ALA A 12 11.21 -3.13 -9.92
N ALA A 13 10.81 -2.25 -9.00
CA ALA A 13 11.72 -1.66 -8.03
C ALA A 13 12.33 -2.73 -7.12
N ASP A 14 13.62 -2.58 -6.80
CA ASP A 14 14.26 -3.38 -5.76
C ASP A 14 13.78 -2.88 -4.38
N LEU A 15 13.05 -3.74 -3.69
CA LEU A 15 12.45 -3.47 -2.37
C LEU A 15 13.14 -4.26 -1.25
N SER A 16 14.30 -4.88 -1.51
CA SER A 16 15.05 -5.66 -0.51
C SER A 16 15.45 -4.81 0.71
N GLY A 17 15.74 -3.53 0.51
CA GLY A 17 16.04 -2.55 1.57
C GLY A 17 14.86 -1.65 1.97
N ALA A 18 13.65 -1.93 1.50
CA ALA A 18 12.49 -1.07 1.77
C ALA A 18 12.05 -1.13 3.24
N VAL A 19 11.65 0.02 3.79
CA VAL A 19 11.09 0.11 5.14
C VAL A 19 9.58 -0.05 5.07
N TRP A 20 9.10 -1.21 5.51
CA TRP A 20 7.68 -1.55 5.51
C TRP A 20 6.99 -1.08 6.80
N THR A 21 5.87 -0.39 6.65
CA THR A 21 5.06 0.11 7.77
C THR A 21 3.78 -0.71 7.89
N LYS A 22 3.53 -1.25 9.09
CA LYS A 22 2.28 -1.91 9.49
C LYS A 22 1.32 -0.90 10.13
N SER A 23 0.02 -1.16 10.05
CA SER A 23 -0.95 -0.44 10.87
C SER A 23 -0.77 -0.78 12.34
N ALA A 24 -0.93 0.21 13.24
CA ALA A 24 -0.98 -0.03 14.68
C ALA A 24 -2.20 -0.86 15.11
N PHE A 25 -3.23 -0.95 14.26
CA PHE A 25 -4.41 -1.79 14.47
C PHE A 25 -4.22 -3.24 13.99
N SER A 26 -3.07 -3.57 13.41
CA SER A 26 -2.79 -4.95 13.00
C SER A 26 -2.65 -5.87 14.22
N GLY A 27 -3.16 -7.10 14.08
CA GLY A 27 -3.18 -8.09 15.17
C GLY A 27 -1.79 -8.40 15.74
N SER A 28 -1.72 -8.69 17.04
CA SER A 28 -0.48 -8.93 17.78
C SER A 28 0.30 -10.17 17.35
N THR A 29 -0.29 -11.06 16.55
CA THR A 29 0.29 -12.34 16.13
C THR A 29 1.16 -12.23 14.86
N GLY A 30 1.54 -11.03 14.42
CA GLY A 30 2.60 -10.79 13.44
C GLY A 30 2.29 -11.14 11.97
N HIS A 31 1.20 -11.86 11.72
CA HIS A 31 0.88 -12.45 10.40
C HIS A 31 -0.46 -11.97 9.81
N ASP A 32 -1.21 -11.12 10.51
CA ASP A 32 -2.47 -10.56 10.02
C ASP A 32 -2.32 -9.06 9.76
N CYS A 33 -1.52 -8.72 8.73
CA CYS A 33 -1.21 -7.32 8.42
C CYS A 33 -1.13 -7.06 6.91
N LEU A 34 -1.66 -5.90 6.52
CA LEU A 34 -1.27 -5.19 5.30
C LEU A 34 -0.11 -4.25 5.64
N GLU A 35 0.91 -4.24 4.81
CA GLU A 35 2.08 -3.38 4.95
C GLU A 35 2.20 -2.44 3.75
N VAL A 36 2.81 -1.29 3.97
CA VAL A 36 3.08 -0.30 2.92
C VAL A 36 4.52 0.19 2.95
N THR A 37 5.10 0.44 1.78
CA THR A 37 6.34 1.21 1.62
C THR A 37 6.14 2.30 0.57
N ARG A 38 6.84 3.42 0.74
CA ARG A 38 6.99 4.47 -0.28
C ARG A 38 8.21 4.15 -1.13
N VAL A 39 8.10 4.39 -2.43
CA VAL A 39 9.21 4.34 -3.39
C VAL A 39 9.37 5.76 -3.91
N GLU A 40 10.45 6.43 -3.49
CA GLU A 40 10.66 7.84 -3.77
C GLU A 40 10.65 8.15 -5.27
N GLY A 41 9.94 9.22 -5.63
CA GLY A 41 9.75 9.63 -7.02
C GLY A 41 8.82 8.74 -7.86
N LEU A 42 8.24 7.66 -7.30
CA LEU A 42 7.33 6.77 -8.02
C LEU A 42 5.94 6.66 -7.37
N GLY A 43 5.85 6.35 -6.08
CA GLY A 43 4.57 6.12 -5.41
C GLY A 43 4.67 5.14 -4.24
N TYR A 44 3.66 4.27 -4.11
CA TYR A 44 3.52 3.34 -2.98
C TYR A 44 3.36 1.90 -3.45
N VAL A 45 3.83 0.97 -2.63
CA VAL A 45 3.59 -0.46 -2.80
C VAL A 45 2.98 -1.02 -1.52
N LEU A 46 1.84 -1.69 -1.66
CA LEU A 46 1.22 -2.46 -0.58
C LEU A 46 1.55 -3.94 -0.76
N ARG A 47 1.65 -4.67 0.35
CA ARG A 47 1.73 -6.13 0.33
C ARG A 47 1.11 -6.75 1.57
N HIS A 48 0.83 -8.05 1.50
CA HIS A 48 0.51 -8.84 2.68
C HIS A 48 1.79 -9.21 3.45
N SER A 49 1.71 -9.23 4.78
CA SER A 49 2.79 -9.70 5.66
C SER A 49 3.18 -11.18 5.51
N VAL A 50 2.34 -12.02 4.88
CA VAL A 50 2.56 -13.46 4.69
C VAL A 50 2.82 -13.78 3.22
N LEU A 51 1.96 -13.27 2.33
CA LEU A 51 2.11 -13.40 0.89
C LEU A 51 2.87 -12.19 0.34
N THR A 52 4.14 -12.06 0.71
CA THR A 52 4.95 -10.85 0.47
C THR A 52 5.23 -10.57 -1.01
N ASP A 53 5.03 -11.56 -1.88
CA ASP A 53 5.10 -11.41 -3.34
C ASP A 53 3.82 -10.79 -3.95
N HIS A 54 2.71 -10.80 -3.23
CA HIS A 54 1.48 -10.14 -3.65
C HIS A 54 1.57 -8.64 -3.41
N ARG A 55 2.09 -7.93 -4.41
CA ARG A 55 2.31 -6.49 -4.39
C ARG A 55 1.23 -5.75 -5.16
N ILE A 56 0.74 -4.65 -4.59
CA ILE A 56 -0.19 -3.73 -5.24
C ILE A 56 0.53 -2.39 -5.41
N PRO A 57 0.92 -2.01 -6.65
CA PRO A 57 1.51 -0.70 -6.92
C PRO A 57 0.41 0.36 -6.97
N LEU A 58 0.67 1.51 -6.37
CA LEU A 58 -0.22 2.67 -6.38
C LEU A 58 0.60 3.91 -6.73
N THR A 59 0.07 4.74 -7.63
CA THR A 59 0.58 6.11 -7.78
C THR A 59 0.39 6.89 -6.48
N GLU A 60 1.15 7.97 -6.29
CA GLU A 60 1.02 8.84 -5.12
C GLU A 60 -0.43 9.34 -4.94
N SER A 61 -1.07 9.78 -6.01
CA SER A 61 -2.47 10.24 -5.97
C SER A 61 -3.47 9.14 -5.60
N GLU A 62 -3.25 7.89 -6.04
CA GLU A 62 -4.14 6.78 -5.70
C GLU A 62 -4.05 6.43 -4.21
N TYR A 63 -2.83 6.35 -3.69
CA TYR A 63 -2.62 6.05 -2.27
C TYR A 63 -3.19 7.16 -1.37
N VAL A 64 -2.93 8.42 -1.71
CA VAL A 64 -3.49 9.57 -0.96
C VAL A 64 -5.01 9.56 -0.97
N ALA A 65 -5.63 9.42 -2.14
CA ALA A 65 -7.09 9.40 -2.26
C ALA A 65 -7.72 8.24 -1.47
N TYR A 66 -7.12 7.05 -1.51
CA TYR A 66 -7.56 5.90 -0.72
C TYR A 66 -7.47 6.19 0.79
N CYS A 67 -6.31 6.68 1.27
CA CYS A 67 -6.11 6.99 2.67
C CYS A 67 -7.02 8.11 3.18
N GLU A 68 -7.34 9.10 2.36
CA GLU A 68 -8.31 10.15 2.69
C GLU A 68 -9.72 9.59 2.81
N GLY A 69 -10.17 8.77 1.86
CA GLY A 69 -11.48 8.12 1.92
C GLY A 69 -11.65 7.24 3.16
N VAL A 70 -10.61 6.45 3.51
CA VAL A 70 -10.60 5.64 4.75
C VAL A 70 -10.67 6.53 5.99
N ARG A 71 -9.85 7.59 6.07
CA ARG A 71 -9.84 8.52 7.22
C ARG A 71 -11.15 9.29 7.37
N ALA A 72 -11.84 9.56 6.28
CA ALA A 72 -13.15 10.22 6.28
C ALA A 72 -14.31 9.27 6.63
N GLY A 73 -14.06 7.98 6.86
CA GLY A 73 -15.11 7.00 7.13
C GLY A 73 -16.03 6.77 5.93
N GLN A 74 -15.51 6.89 4.71
CA GLN A 74 -16.30 6.69 3.50
C GLN A 74 -16.95 5.29 3.53
N THR A 75 -18.28 5.22 3.55
CA THR A 75 -19.06 3.99 3.81
C THR A 75 -18.67 2.80 2.92
N GLY A 76 -18.27 3.04 1.68
CA GLY A 76 -17.83 1.97 0.76
C GLY A 76 -16.41 1.42 1.04
N LEU A 77 -15.57 2.19 1.73
CA LEU A 77 -14.20 1.81 2.11
C LEU A 77 -14.13 1.33 3.56
N VAL A 78 -15.01 1.83 4.43
CA VAL A 78 -15.12 1.41 5.82
C VAL A 78 -16.60 1.08 6.14
N PRO A 79 -17.11 -0.07 5.69
CA PRO A 79 -18.50 -0.43 5.92
C PRO A 79 -18.81 -0.58 7.42
N GLY A 80 -19.82 0.15 7.89
CA GLY A 80 -20.29 0.07 9.28
C GLY A 80 -19.48 0.90 10.31
N ALA A 81 -18.56 1.75 9.85
CA ALA A 81 -17.94 2.79 10.67
C ALA A 81 -18.77 4.06 10.76
#